data_AF-A0A0F0GIF0-F1
#
_entry.id   AF-A0A0F0GIF0-F1
#
_cell.length_a   1.000
_cell.length_b   1.000
_cell.length_c   1.000
_cell.angle_alpha   90.00
_cell.angle_beta   90.00
_cell.angle_gamma   90.00
#
_symmetry.space_group_name_H-M   'P 1'
#
loop_
_entity.id
_entity.type
_entity.pdbx_description
1 polymer ?
#
loop_
_entity_poly.entity_id
_entity_poly.type
_entity_poly.pdbx_seq_one_letter_code
_entity_poly.pdbx_strand_id
1 'polypeptide(L)'
;MTTRAARFLLIAVALVHVVIPAIMWWQRGQLHDQIARSNPDLPPAGVDGAVQIALIAAAVFHAVFAILNVWLTRRLGAGRGRIATTVVQLLAAVFSIVSWRSSPMFHAVIPVVTALELLTVVLVWLPSRDTRRSATP
;
A
#
# COMPACT_ATOMS: atom_id res chain seq x y z
N MET A 1 -22.79 -8.43 -0.15
CA MET A 1 -22.10 -7.60 -1.18
C MET A 1 -20.81 -6.91 -0.69
N THR A 2 -20.83 -6.21 0.46
CA THR A 2 -19.69 -5.46 1.02
C THR A 2 -18.41 -6.29 1.20
N THR A 3 -18.52 -7.53 1.65
CA THR A 3 -17.35 -8.41 1.85
C THR A 3 -16.63 -8.78 0.54
N ARG A 4 -17.37 -9.00 -0.55
CA ARG A 4 -16.76 -9.30 -1.86
C ARG A 4 -16.01 -8.07 -2.40
N ALA A 5 -16.62 -6.89 -2.29
CA ALA A 5 -15.99 -5.64 -2.66
C ALA A 5 -14.74 -5.35 -1.81
N ALA A 6 -14.80 -5.52 -0.49
CA ALA A 6 -13.64 -5.36 0.38
C ALA A 6 -12.50 -6.35 0.04
N ARG A 7 -12.82 -7.61 -0.26
CA ARG A 7 -11.82 -8.59 -0.74
C ARG A 7 -11.18 -8.16 -2.05
N PHE A 8 -11.99 -7.70 -3.01
CA PHE A 8 -11.50 -7.20 -4.28
C PHE A 8 -10.55 -6.01 -4.08
N LEU A 9 -10.91 -5.04 -3.25
CA LEU A 9 -10.04 -3.90 -2.96
C LEU A 9 -8.74 -4.32 -2.26
N LEU A 10 -8.77 -5.25 -1.31
CA LEU A 10 -7.55 -5.78 -0.71
C LEU A 10 -6.61 -6.43 -1.75
N ILE A 11 -7.16 -7.18 -2.71
CA ILE A 11 -6.35 -7.75 -3.80
C ILE A 11 -5.80 -6.62 -4.70
N ALA A 12 -6.62 -5.63 -5.05
CA ALA A 12 -6.16 -4.49 -5.84
C ALA A 12 -5.03 -3.72 -5.13
N VAL A 13 -5.17 -3.46 -3.83
CA VAL A 13 -4.13 -2.84 -3.00
C VAL A 13 -2.88 -3.72 -2.93
N ALA A 14 -3.02 -5.04 -2.81
CA ALA A 14 -1.88 -5.96 -2.83
C ALA A 14 -1.09 -5.88 -4.16
N LEU A 15 -1.81 -5.82 -5.30
CA LEU A 15 -1.18 -5.68 -6.62
C LEU A 15 -0.46 -4.35 -6.78
N VAL A 16 -1.06 -3.26 -6.30
CA VAL A 16 -0.41 -1.95 -6.27
C VAL A 16 0.92 -1.99 -5.51
N HIS A 17 0.98 -2.69 -4.38
CA HIS A 17 2.22 -2.85 -3.62
C HIS A 17 3.29 -3.61 -4.42
N VAL A 18 2.93 -4.47 -5.37
CA VAL A 18 3.92 -5.09 -6.28
C VAL A 18 4.33 -4.12 -7.39
N VAL A 19 3.41 -3.30 -7.88
CA VAL A 19 3.67 -2.33 -8.97
C VAL A 19 4.60 -1.20 -8.52
N ILE A 20 4.48 -0.68 -7.30
CA ILE A 20 5.33 0.42 -6.80
C ILE A 20 6.85 0.12 -6.89
N PRO A 21 7.38 -0.98 -6.31
CA PRO A 21 8.80 -1.29 -6.42
C PRO A 21 9.22 -1.58 -7.87
N ALA A 22 8.33 -2.10 -8.72
CA ALA A 22 8.62 -2.25 -10.15
C ALA A 22 8.78 -0.89 -10.85
N ILE A 23 7.94 0.10 -10.52
CA ILE A 23 8.07 1.49 -10.99
C ILE A 23 9.38 2.09 -10.49
N MET A 24 9.71 1.94 -9.20
CA MET A 24 10.97 2.43 -8.64
C MET A 24 12.19 1.84 -9.34
N TRP A 25 12.14 0.54 -9.64
CA TRP A 25 13.19 -0.14 -10.38
C TRP A 25 13.33 0.39 -11.81
N TRP A 26 12.20 0.56 -12.51
CA TRP A 26 12.18 1.13 -13.86
C TRP A 26 12.68 2.58 -13.88
N GLN A 27 12.39 3.35 -12.83
CA GLN A 27 12.80 4.74 -12.67
C GLN A 27 14.07 4.89 -11.83
N ARG A 28 14.94 3.86 -11.78
CA ARG A 28 16.17 3.86 -10.98
C ARG A 28 17.06 5.08 -11.26
N GLY A 29 17.14 5.55 -12.50
CA GLY A 29 17.90 6.76 -12.84
C GLY A 29 17.35 8.02 -12.16
N GLN A 30 16.03 8.19 -12.12
CA GLN A 30 15.41 9.32 -11.41
C GLN A 30 15.65 9.23 -9.90
N LEU A 31 15.60 8.03 -9.33
CA LEU A 31 15.92 7.80 -7.91
C LEU A 31 17.38 8.13 -7.61
N HIS A 32 18.31 7.73 -8.50
CA HIS A 32 19.72 8.08 -8.40
C HIS A 32 19.92 9.61 -8.40
N ASP A 33 19.37 10.31 -9.39
CA ASP A 33 19.49 11.76 -9.50
C ASP A 33 18.89 12.48 -8.29
N GLN A 34 17.78 11.96 -7.76
CA GLN A 34 17.17 12.49 -6.55
C GLN A 34 18.09 12.32 -5.33
N ILE A 35 18.65 11.13 -5.12
CA ILE A 35 19.55 10.87 -4.00
C ILE A 35 20.82 11.72 -4.11
N ALA A 36 21.41 11.84 -5.30
CA ALA A 36 22.58 12.68 -5.54
C ALA A 36 22.29 14.16 -5.25
N ARG A 37 21.14 14.68 -5.72
CA ARG A 37 20.74 16.08 -5.43
C ARG A 37 20.48 16.33 -3.95
N SER A 38 19.88 15.37 -3.25
CA SER A 38 19.59 15.51 -1.81
C SER A 38 20.83 15.31 -0.92
N ASN A 39 21.91 14.76 -1.45
CA ASN A 39 23.12 14.41 -0.70
C ASN A 39 24.38 14.77 -1.52
N PRO A 40 24.69 16.06 -1.72
CA PRO A 40 25.75 16.51 -2.62
C PRO A 40 27.16 16.06 -2.19
N ASP A 41 27.34 15.76 -0.91
CA ASP A 41 28.63 15.31 -0.35
C ASP A 41 28.88 13.80 -0.53
N LEU A 42 27.87 13.04 -1.01
CA LEU A 42 28.05 11.61 -1.28
C LEU A 42 28.90 11.42 -2.55
N PRO A 43 29.97 10.61 -2.50
CA PRO A 43 30.67 10.21 -3.71
C PRO A 43 29.75 9.35 -4.59
N PRO A 44 30.01 9.24 -5.91
CA PRO A 44 29.15 8.46 -6.83
C PRO A 44 28.85 7.03 -6.37
N ALA A 45 29.87 6.30 -5.89
CA ALA A 45 29.70 4.95 -5.34
C ALA A 45 28.79 4.91 -4.11
N GLY A 46 28.77 5.98 -3.30
CA GLY A 46 27.86 6.13 -2.17
C GLY A 46 26.41 6.33 -2.61
N VAL A 47 26.17 7.08 -3.69
CA VAL A 47 24.84 7.25 -4.30
C VAL A 47 24.34 5.91 -4.85
N ASP A 48 25.17 5.17 -5.59
CA ASP A 48 24.79 3.84 -6.10
C ASP A 48 24.41 2.85 -5.00
N GLY A 49 25.16 2.84 -3.89
CA GLY A 49 24.85 2.05 -2.71
C GLY A 49 23.52 2.45 -2.09
N ALA A 50 23.28 3.76 -1.92
CA ALA A 50 22.02 4.28 -1.37
C ALA A 50 20.80 3.95 -2.26
N VAL A 51 20.94 4.03 -3.59
CA VAL A 51 19.91 3.60 -4.55
C VAL A 51 19.57 2.13 -4.37
N GLN A 52 20.60 1.27 -4.28
CA GLN A 52 20.39 -0.16 -4.10
C GLN A 52 19.67 -0.48 -2.78
N ILE A 53 20.09 0.17 -1.68
CA ILE A 53 19.45 0.04 -0.37
C ILE A 53 17.98 0.49 -0.46
N ALA A 54 17.71 1.64 -1.08
CA ALA A 54 16.36 2.16 -1.24
C ALA A 54 15.45 1.20 -2.02
N LEU A 55 15.94 0.60 -3.11
CA LEU A 55 15.20 -0.36 -3.92
C LEU A 55 14.89 -1.65 -3.14
N ILE A 56 15.87 -2.19 -2.40
CA ILE A 56 15.67 -3.39 -1.57
C ILE A 56 14.69 -3.09 -0.44
N ALA A 57 14.88 -1.98 0.28
CA ALA A 57 14.01 -1.58 1.38
C ALA A 57 12.57 -1.40 0.90
N ALA A 58 12.37 -0.71 -0.23
CA ALA A 58 11.06 -0.57 -0.85
C ALA A 58 10.46 -1.93 -1.22
N ALA A 59 11.20 -2.81 -1.89
CA ALA A 59 10.72 -4.13 -2.28
C ALA A 59 10.26 -4.96 -1.07
N VAL A 60 11.06 -5.00 0.01
CA VAL A 60 10.72 -5.73 1.24
C VAL A 60 9.50 -5.12 1.91
N PHE A 61 9.49 -3.79 2.10
CA PHE A 61 8.40 -3.08 2.74
C PHE A 61 7.07 -3.33 2.01
N HIS A 62 7.06 -3.18 0.69
CA HIS A 62 5.86 -3.41 -0.09
C HIS A 62 5.45 -4.89 -0.16
N ALA A 63 6.40 -5.83 -0.21
CA ALA A 63 6.10 -7.25 -0.17
C ALA A 63 5.36 -7.65 1.11
N VAL A 64 5.75 -7.09 2.27
CA VAL A 64 5.05 -7.31 3.55
C VAL A 64 3.58 -6.87 3.44
N PHE A 65 3.32 -5.66 2.96
CA PHE A 65 1.96 -5.17 2.79
C PHE A 65 1.16 -5.98 1.75
N ALA A 66 1.78 -6.40 0.64
CA ALA A 66 1.13 -7.24 -0.35
C ALA A 66 0.68 -8.58 0.28
N ILE A 67 1.56 -9.25 1.02
CA ILE A 67 1.26 -10.51 1.72
C ILE A 67 0.16 -10.30 2.76
N LEU A 68 0.24 -9.24 3.57
CA LEU A 68 -0.78 -8.93 4.58
C LEU A 68 -2.15 -8.69 3.95
N ASN A 69 -2.22 -7.93 2.86
CA ASN A 69 -3.47 -7.67 2.14
C ASN A 69 -4.10 -8.97 1.60
N VAL A 70 -3.30 -9.84 0.96
CA VAL A 70 -3.75 -11.16 0.50
C VAL A 70 -4.25 -12.01 1.67
N TRP A 71 -3.50 -12.05 2.78
CA TRP A 71 -3.89 -12.80 3.98
C TRP A 71 -5.20 -12.29 4.60
N LEU A 72 -5.40 -10.97 4.66
CA LEU A 72 -6.60 -10.34 5.20
C LEU A 72 -7.86 -10.68 4.41
N THR A 73 -7.77 -11.00 3.11
CA THR A 73 -8.93 -11.43 2.31
C THR A 73 -9.64 -12.65 2.91
N ARG A 74 -8.88 -13.55 3.53
CA ARG A 74 -9.36 -14.77 4.19
C ARG A 74 -9.89 -14.51 5.60
N ARG A 75 -9.51 -13.39 6.22
CA ARG A 75 -9.88 -12.99 7.59
C ARG A 75 -11.07 -12.02 7.66
N LEU A 76 -11.50 -11.50 6.51
CA LEU A 76 -12.71 -10.66 6.39
C LEU A 76 -13.97 -11.44 6.80
N GLY A 77 -14.50 -11.13 7.98
CA GLY A 77 -15.75 -11.71 8.50
C GLY A 77 -15.84 -11.77 10.02
N ALA A 78 -14.70 -11.90 10.71
CA ALA A 78 -14.64 -11.88 12.18
C ALA A 78 -14.36 -10.46 12.70
N GLY A 79 -14.84 -10.12 13.90
CA GLY A 79 -14.60 -8.81 14.52
C GLY A 79 -13.11 -8.43 14.56
N ARG A 80 -12.24 -9.38 14.92
CA ARG A 80 -10.78 -9.21 14.89
C ARG A 80 -10.22 -8.98 13.48
N GLY A 81 -10.81 -9.59 12.45
CA GLY A 81 -10.39 -9.41 11.05
C GLY A 81 -10.72 -8.01 10.51
N ARG A 82 -11.84 -7.42 10.96
CA ARG A 82 -12.19 -6.03 10.61
C ARG A 82 -11.21 -5.03 11.20
N ILE A 83 -10.86 -5.22 12.48
CA ILE A 83 -9.86 -4.39 13.18
C ILE A 83 -8.49 -4.53 12.51
N ALA A 84 -8.02 -5.76 12.29
CA ALA A 84 -6.74 -6.00 11.63
C ALA A 84 -6.67 -5.36 10.24
N THR A 85 -7.75 -5.48 9.44
CA THR A 85 -7.84 -4.83 8.13
C THR A 85 -7.73 -3.32 8.28
N THR A 86 -8.50 -2.72 9.20
CA THR A 86 -8.47 -1.28 9.44
C THR A 86 -7.08 -0.78 9.81
N VAL A 87 -6.43 -1.45 10.77
CA VAL A 87 -5.07 -1.08 11.21
C VAL A 87 -4.08 -1.15 10.07
N VAL A 88 -4.07 -2.26 9.31
CA VAL A 88 -3.13 -2.43 8.20
C VAL A 88 -3.36 -1.38 7.10
N GLN A 89 -4.61 -1.11 6.72
CA GLN A 89 -4.91 -0.10 5.68
C GLN A 89 -4.57 1.32 6.14
N LEU A 90 -4.83 1.66 7.41
CA LEU A 90 -4.46 2.98 7.93
C LEU A 90 -2.95 3.17 8.04
N LEU A 91 -2.21 2.14 8.46
CA LEU A 91 -0.75 2.17 8.44
C LEU A 91 -0.23 2.35 7.01
N ALA A 92 -0.78 1.60 6.05
CA ALA A 92 -0.42 1.73 4.63
C ALA A 92 -0.67 3.17 4.11
N ALA A 93 -1.82 3.76 4.46
CA ALA A 93 -2.14 5.15 4.10
C ALA A 93 -1.15 6.16 4.72
N VAL A 94 -0.76 5.97 5.98
CA VAL A 94 0.24 6.83 6.64
C VAL A 94 1.59 6.72 5.94
N PHE A 95 2.06 5.51 5.65
CA PHE A 95 3.33 5.30 4.94
C PHE A 95 3.29 5.79 3.48
N SER A 96 2.12 5.72 2.83
CA SER A 96 1.87 6.33 1.53
C SER A 96 2.08 7.84 1.59
N ILE A 97 1.59 8.54 2.62
CA ILE A 97 1.85 9.99 2.77
C ILE A 97 3.34 10.29 2.91
N VAL A 98 4.09 9.48 3.66
CA VAL A 98 5.55 9.62 3.81
C VAL A 98 6.24 9.45 2.45
N SER A 99 5.84 8.44 1.67
CA SER A 99 6.41 8.17 0.35
C SER A 99 6.10 9.31 -0.63
N TRP A 100 4.88 9.84 -0.60
CA TRP A 100 4.45 10.96 -1.44
C TRP A 100 5.27 12.22 -1.18
N ARG A 101 5.51 12.57 0.08
CA ARG A 101 6.34 13.72 0.44
C ARG A 101 7.82 13.52 0.11
N SER A 102 8.28 12.27 0.10
CA SER A 102 9.69 11.95 -0.11
C SER A 102 10.11 12.03 -1.58
N SER A 103 9.21 11.84 -2.55
CA SER A 103 9.58 11.90 -3.97
C SER A 103 8.42 12.28 -4.91
N PRO A 104 8.65 13.21 -5.86
CA PRO A 104 7.70 13.50 -6.94
C PRO A 104 7.32 12.29 -7.78
N MET A 105 8.17 11.25 -7.83
CA MET A 105 7.93 10.05 -8.64
C MET A 105 6.64 9.32 -8.25
N PHE A 106 6.19 9.50 -7.02
CA PHE A 106 5.00 8.84 -6.50
C PHE A 106 3.74 9.70 -6.53
N HIS A 107 3.83 10.98 -6.94
CA HIS A 107 2.72 11.92 -6.85
C HIS A 107 1.48 11.52 -7.65
N ALA A 108 1.67 10.82 -8.77
CA ALA A 108 0.55 10.36 -9.60
C ALA A 108 -0.13 9.09 -9.04
N VAL A 109 0.62 8.23 -8.35
CA VAL A 109 0.14 6.91 -7.93
C VAL A 109 -0.46 6.97 -6.54
N ILE A 110 0.24 7.57 -5.58
CA ILE A 110 -0.13 7.49 -4.16
C ILE A 110 -1.54 8.00 -3.84
N PRO A 111 -2.04 9.12 -4.40
CA PRO A 111 -3.41 9.57 -4.10
C PRO A 111 -4.47 8.52 -4.43
N VAL A 112 -4.29 7.77 -5.51
CA VAL A 112 -5.19 6.68 -5.91
C VAL A 112 -5.08 5.52 -4.93
N VAL A 113 -3.87 5.12 -4.55
CA VAL A 113 -3.62 4.03 -3.60
C VAL A 113 -4.24 4.33 -2.24
N THR A 114 -4.00 5.54 -1.71
CA THR A 114 -4.57 5.99 -0.44
C THR A 114 -6.10 6.02 -0.51
N ALA A 115 -6.70 6.43 -1.62
CA ALA A 115 -8.15 6.37 -1.78
C ALA A 115 -8.69 4.92 -1.71
N LEU A 116 -7.99 3.95 -2.32
CA LEU A 116 -8.38 2.53 -2.26
C LEU A 116 -8.25 1.95 -0.85
N GLU A 117 -7.20 2.32 -0.11
CA GLU A 117 -6.98 1.92 1.28
C GLU A 117 -8.10 2.45 2.18
N LEU A 118 -8.41 3.75 2.09
CA LEU A 118 -9.48 4.39 2.86
C LEU A 118 -10.86 3.84 2.50
N LEU A 119 -11.12 3.61 1.20
CA LEU A 119 -12.36 2.98 0.76
C LEU A 119 -12.50 1.57 1.34
N THR A 120 -11.40 0.81 1.40
CA THR A 120 -11.40 -0.52 2.04
C THR A 120 -11.78 -0.42 3.51
N VAL A 121 -11.22 0.55 4.25
CA VAL A 121 -11.60 0.80 5.66
C VAL A 121 -13.11 1.04 5.77
N VAL A 122 -13.65 1.95 4.96
CA VAL A 122 -15.08 2.27 4.97
C VAL A 122 -15.94 1.02 4.69
N LEU A 123 -15.59 0.24 3.66
CA LEU A 123 -16.36 -0.95 3.27
C LEU A 123 -16.40 -2.03 4.34
N VAL A 124 -15.33 -2.18 5.14
CA VAL A 124 -15.23 -3.20 6.19
C VAL A 124 -16.17 -2.92 7.36
N TRP A 125 -16.54 -1.66 7.57
CA TRP A 125 -17.44 -1.22 8.63
C TRP A 125 -18.89 -1.03 8.19
N LEU A 126 -19.17 -0.99 6.88
CA LEU A 126 -20.54 -0.90 6.38
C LEU A 126 -21.36 -2.17 6.70
N PRO A 127 -22.66 -2.02 7.04
CA PRO A 127 -23.54 -3.16 7.30
C PRO A 127 -23.64 -4.07 6.08
N SER A 128 -23.39 -5.38 6.26
CA SER A 128 -23.65 -6.35 5.21
C SER A 128 -25.16 -6.44 4.98
N ARG A 129 -25.62 -6.15 3.75
CA ARG A 129 -27.03 -6.27 3.37
C ARG A 129 -27.59 -7.69 3.52
N ASP A 130 -26.73 -8.71 3.57
CA ASP A 130 -27.11 -10.11 3.72
C ASP A 130 -27.73 -10.43 5.10
N THR A 131 -27.43 -9.65 6.15
CA THR A 131 -27.96 -9.89 7.51
C THR A 131 -29.41 -9.43 7.68
N ARG A 132 -30.01 -8.77 6.69
CA ARG A 132 -31.35 -8.17 6.79
C ARG A 132 -32.47 -9.06 6.23
N ARG A 133 -32.15 -10.21 5.62
CA ARG A 133 -33.12 -11.15 5.02
C ARG A 133 -33.56 -12.29 5.94
N SER A 134 -32.92 -12.47 7.09
CA SER A 134 -33.29 -13.49 8.09
C SER A 134 -34.12 -12.93 9.25
N ALA A 135 -34.63 -11.71 9.12
CA ALA A 135 -35.40 -11.00 10.16
C ALA A 135 -36.84 -10.68 9.70
N THR A 136 -37.41 -11.51 8.83
CA THR A 136 -38.86 -11.58 8.61
C THR A 136 -39.35 -12.90 9.22
N PRO A 137 -40.22 -12.85 10.25
CA PRO A 137 -40.77 -14.01 10.93
C PRO A 137 -41.67 -14.86 10.03
#